data_AF-A0A931U7V0-F1
#
_entry.id   AF-A0A931U7V0-F1
#
_cell.length_a   1.000
_cell.length_b   1.000
_cell.length_c   1.000
_cell.angle_alpha   90.00
_cell.angle_beta   90.00
_cell.angle_gamma   90.00
#
_symmetry.space_group_name_H-M   'P 1'
#
loop_
_entity.id
_entity.type
_entity.pdbx_description
1 polymer ?
#
loop_
_entity_poly.entity_id
_entity_poly.type
_entity_poly.pdbx_seq_one_letter_code
_entity_poly.pdbx_strand_id
1 'polypeptide(L)' 'MTNKTKKTKSAPKKTDSLSSLKTKIMEIRLSIKAHQEKNTNAHKATKKQIAQLLTKTQ' A
#
# COMPACT_ATOMS: atom_id res chain seq x y z
N MET A 1 -31.57 -9.46 16.79
CA MET A 1 -31.36 -9.40 15.32
C MET A 1 -29.87 -9.24 15.04
N THR A 2 -29.25 -10.20 14.36
CA THR A 2 -27.80 -10.29 14.15
C THR A 2 -27.43 -9.78 12.76
N ASN A 3 -26.81 -8.60 12.67
CA ASN A 3 -26.29 -8.10 11.40
C ASN A 3 -24.81 -8.45 11.27
N LYS A 4 -24.53 -9.62 10.67
CA LYS A 4 -23.22 -9.99 10.14
C LYS A 4 -22.85 -9.03 9.00
N THR A 5 -21.82 -8.23 9.19
CA THR A 5 -21.23 -7.37 8.17
C THR A 5 -20.68 -8.22 7.02
N LYS A 6 -21.29 -8.07 5.83
CA LYS A 6 -20.84 -8.65 4.57
C LYS A 6 -19.41 -8.19 4.28
N LYS A 7 -18.47 -9.13 4.25
CA LYS A 7 -17.11 -8.95 3.73
C LYS A 7 -17.21 -8.67 2.23
N THR A 8 -17.20 -7.39 1.85
CA THR A 8 -17.10 -6.98 0.45
C THR A 8 -15.76 -7.48 -0.11
N LYS A 9 -15.83 -8.42 -1.07
CA LYS A 9 -14.66 -8.83 -1.87
C LYS A 9 -14.15 -7.56 -2.56
N SER A 10 -13.01 -7.06 -2.08
CA SER A 10 -12.32 -5.94 -2.71
C SER A 10 -11.95 -6.34 -4.12
N ALA A 11 -12.20 -5.45 -5.09
CA ALA A 11 -11.81 -5.61 -6.49
C ALA A 11 -10.34 -6.11 -6.60
N PRO A 12 -9.99 -6.89 -7.64
CA PRO A 12 -8.63 -7.38 -7.83
C PRO A 12 -7.69 -6.18 -7.81
N LYS A 13 -6.85 -6.08 -6.77
CA LYS A 13 -5.82 -5.06 -6.69
C LYS A 13 -4.95 -5.23 -7.93
N LYS A 14 -4.93 -4.22 -8.80
CA LYS A 14 -3.93 -4.13 -9.88
C LYS A 14 -2.58 -4.48 -9.25
N THR A 15 -1.92 -5.50 -9.77
CA THR A 15 -0.61 -5.91 -9.31
C THR A 15 0.37 -4.83 -9.75
N ASP A 16 0.58 -3.85 -8.88
CA ASP A 16 1.60 -2.83 -9.11
C ASP A 16 2.96 -3.52 -9.24
N SER A 17 3.70 -3.19 -10.30
CA SER A 17 5.07 -3.65 -10.49
C SER A 17 5.97 -3.13 -9.36
N LEU A 18 7.09 -3.82 -9.12
CA LEU A 18 8.09 -3.38 -8.14
C LEU A 18 8.57 -1.94 -8.41
N SER A 19 8.74 -1.59 -9.69
CA SER A 19 9.15 -0.24 -10.12
C SER A 19 8.11 0.81 -9.71
N SER A 20 6.83 0.58 -10.03
CA SER A 20 5.75 1.51 -9.66
C SER A 20 5.60 1.68 -8.15
N LEU A 21 5.80 0.61 -7.37
CA LEU A 21 5.75 0.70 -5.90
C LEU A 21 6.91 1.52 -5.32
N LYS A 22 8.10 1.44 -5.93
CA LYS A 22 9.26 2.26 -5.55
C LYS A 22 9.03 3.73 -5.86
N THR A 23 8.44 4.08 -7.00
CA THR A 23 8.09 5.49 -7.29
C THR A 23 7.07 6.02 -6.27
N LYS A 24 6.01 5.25 -6.03
CA LYS A 24 4.93 5.60 -5.10
C LYS A 24 5.43 5.81 -3.67
N ILE A 25 6.39 5.00 -3.20
CA ILE A 25 6.94 5.18 -1.86
C ILE A 25 7.74 6.48 -1.72
N MET A 26 8.39 6.94 -2.80
CA MET A 26 9.14 8.20 -2.81
C MET A 26 8.19 9.39 -2.76
N GLU A 27 7.12 9.37 -3.55
CA GLU A 27 6.06 10.40 -3.54
C GLU A 27 5.44 10.54 -2.16
N ILE A 28 5.00 9.43 -1.56
CA ILE A 28 4.41 9.43 -0.21
C ILE A 28 5.42 9.99 0.81
N ARG A 29 6.70 9.62 0.71
CA ARG A 29 7.76 10.12 1.60
C ARG A 29 7.96 11.64 1.42
N LEU A 30 7.89 12.16 0.20
CA LEU A 30 7.96 13.59 -0.09
C LEU A 30 6.77 14.33 0.54
N SER A 31 5.54 13.84 0.36
CA SER A 31 4.34 14.46 0.96
C SER A 31 4.37 14.45 2.50
N ILE A 32 4.87 13.36 3.12
CA ILE A 32 5.06 13.30 4.57
C ILE A 32 6.10 14.33 5.04
N LYS A 33 7.24 14.43 4.33
CA LYS A 33 8.29 15.41 4.66
C LYS A 33 7.82 16.85 4.49
N ALA A 34 6.97 17.11 3.49
CA ALA A 34 6.33 18.40 3.27
C ALA A 34 5.20 18.69 4.27
N HIS A 35 4.96 17.80 5.25
CA HIS A 35 3.85 17.86 6.21
C HIS A 35 2.45 17.94 5.57
N GLN A 36 2.33 17.61 4.28
CA GLN A 36 1.06 17.56 3.54
C GLN A 36 0.26 16.31 3.89
N GLU A 37 0.94 15.18 4.12
CA GLU A 37 0.32 13.92 4.46
C GLU A 37 0.71 13.48 5.88
N LYS A 38 -0.28 13.45 6.79
CA LYS A 38 -0.09 12.98 8.17
C LYS A 38 -0.33 11.48 8.32
N ASN A 39 -1.08 10.88 7.40
CA ASN A 39 -1.42 9.46 7.45
C ASN A 39 -0.32 8.60 6.82
N THR A 40 0.47 7.95 7.68
CA THR A 40 1.57 7.08 7.24
C THR A 40 1.15 5.65 6.89
N ASN A 41 -0.15 5.32 6.92
CA ASN A 41 -0.63 3.97 6.64
C ASN A 41 -0.37 3.57 5.18
N ALA A 42 -0.51 4.50 4.23
CA ALA A 42 -0.17 4.27 2.83
C ALA A 42 1.32 3.91 2.68
N HIS A 43 2.21 4.64 3.35
CA HIS A 43 3.64 4.36 3.37
C HIS A 43 3.96 2.96 3.93
N LYS A 44 3.34 2.58 5.05
CA LYS A 44 3.50 1.26 5.67
C LYS A 44 3.00 0.13 4.76
N ALA A 45 1.84 0.32 4.13
CA ALA A 45 1.24 -0.66 3.22
C ALA A 45 2.12 -0.88 1.98
N THR A 46 2.61 0.20 1.36
CA THR A 46 3.50 0.11 0.19
C THR A 46 4.83 -0.56 0.53
N LYS A 47 5.43 -0.27 1.70
CA LYS A 47 6.62 -0.99 2.18
C LYS A 47 6.39 -2.49 2.29
N LYS A 48 5.25 -2.90 2.88
CA LYS A 48 4.89 -4.31 3.02
C LYS A 48 4.75 -4.99 1.66
N GLN A 49 4.12 -4.33 0.69
CA GLN A 49 3.97 -4.87 -0.67
C GLN A 49 5.32 -5.04 -1.38
N ILE A 50 6.22 -4.05 -1.27
CA ILE A 50 7.58 -4.15 -1.82
C ILE A 50 8.32 -5.34 -1.20
N ALA A 51 8.31 -5.46 0.13
CA ALA A 51 8.96 -6.56 0.83
C ALA A 51 8.42 -7.91 0.36
N GLN A 52 7.10 -8.07 0.25
CA GLN A 52 6.47 -9.29 -0.23
C GLN A 52 6.90 -9.68 -1.65
N LEU A 53 7.05 -8.70 -2.55
CA LEU A 53 7.53 -8.98 -3.91
C LEU A 53 9.00 -9.41 -3.91
N LEU A 54 9.84 -8.75 -3.12
CA LEU A 54 11.26 -9.09 -3.01
C LEU A 54 11.46 -10.48 -2.42
N THR A 55 10.71 -10.84 -1.37
CA THR A 55 10.82 -12.16 -0.73
C THR A 55 10.26 -13.30 -1.57
N LYS A 56 9.26 -13.04 -2.42
CA LYS A 56 8.68 -14.07 -3.30
C LYS A 56 9.54 -14.37 -4.53
N THR A 57 10.53 -13.53 -4.82
CA THR A 57 11.43 -13.69 -5.97
C THR A 57 12.77 -14.32 -5.56
N GLN A 58 12.95 -14.64 -4.27
CA GLN A 58 14.12 -15.37 -3.74
C GLN A 58 13.82 -16.84 -3.55
#